data_AF-A0A2K0UJG3-F1
#
_entry.id   AF-A0A2K0UJG3-F1
#
_cell.length_a   1.000
_cell.length_b   1.000
_cell.length_c   1.000
_cell.angle_alpha   90.00
_cell.angle_beta   90.00
_cell.angle_gamma   90.00
#
_symmetry.space_group_name_H-M   'P 1'
#
loop_
_entity.id
_entity.type
_entity.pdbx_description
1 polymer ?
#
loop_
_entity_poly.entity_id
_entity_poly.type
_entity_poly.pdbx_seq_one_letter_code
_entity_poly.pdbx_strand_id
1 'polypeptide(L)'
;MREGMWSVVAERKHTVTKVFPGRFNDNQDSKESELMLHGDVAYKTKDGNSSTVAWAGHAVLRRVQAEGGEEAWKLAEYRVYLLK
;
A
#
# COMPACT_ATOMS: atom_id res chain seq x y z
N MET A 1 7.51 -7.76 -12.49
CA MET A 1 6.83 -6.49 -12.82
C MET A 1 5.46 -6.82 -13.42
N ARG A 2 4.36 -6.15 -13.03
CA ARG A 2 2.98 -6.52 -13.41
C ARG A 2 2.52 -5.92 -14.75
N GLU A 3 3.41 -5.85 -15.76
CA GLU A 3 3.11 -5.15 -17.02
C GLU A 3 1.90 -5.75 -17.75
N GLY A 4 1.80 -7.08 -17.80
CA GLY A 4 0.66 -7.76 -18.43
C GLY A 4 -0.69 -7.45 -17.78
N MET A 5 -0.74 -7.05 -16.51
CA MET A 5 -2.00 -6.78 -15.81
C MET A 5 -2.71 -5.53 -16.35
N TRP A 6 -1.96 -4.48 -16.70
CA TRP A 6 -2.52 -3.23 -17.25
C TRP A 6 -3.06 -3.38 -18.68
N SER A 7 -2.70 -4.46 -19.37
CA SER A 7 -3.31 -4.79 -20.66
C SER A 7 -4.81 -5.08 -20.52
N VAL A 8 -5.22 -5.69 -19.40
CA VAL A 8 -6.60 -6.16 -19.15
C VAL A 8 -7.37 -5.27 -18.17
N VAL A 9 -6.70 -4.70 -17.17
CA VAL A 9 -7.31 -3.88 -16.12
C VAL A 9 -7.52 -2.45 -16.62
N ALA A 10 -8.77 -1.96 -16.56
CA ALA A 10 -9.14 -0.57 -16.83
C ALA A 10 -9.03 0.28 -15.57
N GLU A 11 -9.51 -0.23 -14.43
CA GLU A 11 -9.51 0.49 -13.16
C GLU A 11 -9.06 -0.45 -12.02
N ARG A 12 -8.27 0.09 -11.09
CA ARG A 12 -7.81 -0.61 -9.90
C ARG A 12 -7.84 0.33 -8.71
N LYS A 13 -8.65 0.01 -7.70
CA LYS A 13 -8.78 0.82 -6.48
C LYS A 13 -8.48 -0.02 -5.25
N HIS A 14 -7.46 0.38 -4.50
CA HIS A 14 -7.18 -0.19 -3.17
C HIS A 14 -7.93 0.62 -2.13
N THR A 15 -8.68 -0.07 -1.28
CA THR A 15 -9.31 0.51 -0.10
C THR A 15 -8.67 -0.14 1.12
N VAL A 16 -8.09 0.67 2.00
CA VAL A 16 -7.56 0.21 3.30
C VAL A 16 -8.70 0.23 4.31
N THR A 17 -8.99 -0.90 4.94
CA THR A 17 -10.02 -1.02 5.98
C THR A 17 -9.43 -1.14 7.37
N LYS A 18 -8.19 -1.65 7.49
CA LYS A 18 -7.47 -1.76 8.76
C LYS A 18 -5.98 -1.49 8.58
N VAL A 19 -5.37 -0.94 9.63
CA VAL A 19 -3.94 -0.68 9.73
C VAL A 19 -3.44 -1.23 11.06
N PHE A 20 -2.31 -1.93 11.03
CA PHE A 20 -1.66 -2.49 12.20
C PHE A 20 -0.18 -2.11 12.19
N PRO A 21 0.48 -2.01 13.36
CA PRO A 21 1.94 -1.98 13.40
C PRO A 21 2.49 -3.27 12.79
N GLY A 22 3.36 -3.17 11.78
CA GLY A 22 4.11 -4.31 11.25
C GLY A 22 5.27 -4.69 12.15
N ARG A 23 5.71 -3.76 12.99
CA ARG A 23 6.64 -3.97 14.09
C ARG A 23 6.28 -3.05 15.25
N PHE A 24 6.37 -3.59 16.46
CA PHE A 24 6.30 -2.81 17.68
C PHE A 24 7.73 -2.43 18.04
N ASN A 25 8.08 -1.15 17.89
CA ASN A 25 9.39 -0.63 18.23
C ASN A 25 9.23 0.24 19.48
N ASP A 26 9.92 -0.10 20.57
CA ASP A 26 9.83 0.64 21.84
C ASP A 26 10.66 1.93 21.83
N ASN A 27 11.40 2.18 20.74
CA ASN A 27 12.24 3.36 20.60
C ASN A 27 11.48 4.51 19.92
N GLN A 28 11.13 5.53 20.72
CA GLN A 28 10.36 6.70 20.31
C GLN A 28 11.06 7.54 19.23
N ASP A 29 12.40 7.43 19.12
CA ASP A 29 13.23 8.16 18.14
C ASP A 29 13.35 7.46 16.77
N SER A 30 12.56 6.42 16.54
CA SER A 30 12.52 5.73 15.25
C SER A 30 12.05 6.68 14.14
N LYS A 31 12.93 6.96 13.16
CA LYS A 31 12.56 7.69 11.94
C LYS A 31 11.67 6.88 10.99
N GLU A 32 11.41 5.62 11.34
CA GLU A 32 10.66 4.67 10.54
C GLU A 32 9.46 4.08 11.30
N SER A 33 8.38 3.87 10.57
CA SER A 33 7.19 3.18 11.06
C SER A 33 6.82 2.06 10.09
N GLU A 34 6.86 0.82 10.58
CA GLU A 34 6.46 -0.36 9.82
C GLU A 34 4.97 -0.64 10.04
N LEU A 35 4.23 -0.87 8.95
CA LEU A 35 2.77 -1.00 8.95
C LEU A 35 2.34 -2.22 8.14
N MET A 36 1.34 -2.93 8.65
CA MET A 36 0.54 -3.88 7.90
C MET A 36 -0.81 -3.26 7.56
N LEU A 37 -1.17 -3.31 6.29
CA LEU A 37 -2.43 -2.82 5.74
C LEU A 37 -3.31 -4.00 5.40
N HIS A 38 -4.61 -3.88 5.63
CA HIS A 38 -5.59 -4.87 5.18
C HIS A 38 -6.77 -4.13 4.54
N GLY A 39 -7.33 -4.72 3.48
CA GLY A 39 -8.56 -4.23 2.88
C GLY A 39 -8.89 -4.92 1.58
N ASP A 40 -9.49 -4.18 0.65
CA ASP A 40 -10.02 -4.71 -0.59
C ASP A 40 -9.43 -4.02 -1.81
N VAL A 41 -9.25 -4.76 -2.89
CA VAL A 41 -8.92 -4.22 -4.22
C VAL A 41 -10.08 -4.48 -5.15
N ALA A 42 -10.70 -3.41 -5.60
CA ALA A 42 -11.69 -3.46 -6.68
C ALA A 42 -10.97 -3.35 -8.03
N TYR A 43 -11.28 -4.27 -8.92
CA TYR A 43 -10.83 -4.30 -10.30
C TYR A 43 -12.03 -4.10 -11.24
N LYS A 44 -11.80 -3.32 -12.29
CA LYS A 44 -12.64 -3.31 -13.47
C LYS A 44 -11.76 -3.59 -14.68
N THR A 45 -12.14 -4.56 -15.48
CA THR A 45 -11.42 -4.94 -16.70
C THR A 45 -12.00 -4.20 -17.91
N LYS A 46 -11.22 -4.13 -18.98
CA LYS A 46 -11.60 -3.38 -20.21
C LYS A 46 -12.79 -3.99 -20.94
N ASP A 47 -13.07 -5.27 -20.72
CA ASP A 47 -14.26 -5.98 -21.20
C ASP A 47 -15.51 -5.73 -20.33
N GLY A 48 -15.39 -4.93 -19.25
CA GLY A 48 -16.49 -4.53 -18.39
C GLY A 48 -16.68 -5.40 -17.13
N ASN A 49 -15.93 -6.50 -16.98
CA ASN A 49 -16.04 -7.33 -15.78
C ASN A 49 -15.53 -6.58 -14.54
N SER A 50 -16.16 -6.83 -13.38
CA SER A 50 -15.78 -6.21 -12.12
C SER A 50 -15.63 -7.28 -11.04
N SER A 51 -14.60 -7.13 -10.20
CA SER A 51 -14.35 -8.05 -9.09
C SER A 51 -13.72 -7.30 -7.92
N THR A 52 -13.93 -7.82 -6.71
CA THR A 52 -13.30 -7.32 -5.49
C THR A 52 -12.64 -8.48 -4.78
N VAL A 53 -11.37 -8.31 -4.41
CA VAL A 53 -10.61 -9.34 -3.68
C VAL A 53 -9.93 -8.72 -2.47
N ALA A 54 -9.80 -9.51 -1.40
CA ALA A 54 -9.05 -9.10 -0.22
C ALA A 54 -7.57 -8.94 -0.55
N TRP A 55 -6.92 -7.97 0.07
CA TRP A 55 -5.48 -7.77 -0.01
C TRP A 55 -4.88 -7.41 1.34
N ALA A 56 -3.59 -7.71 1.46
CA ALA A 56 -2.75 -7.24 2.53
C ALA A 56 -1.58 -6.43 1.96
N GLY A 57 -1.17 -5.39 2.67
CA GLY A 57 -0.02 -4.58 2.36
C GLY A 57 1.00 -4.63 3.47
N HIS A 58 2.27 -4.58 3.12
CA HIS A 58 3.35 -4.26 4.04
C HIS A 58 3.99 -2.95 3.58
N ALA A 59 4.17 -2.02 4.51
CA ALA A 59 4.69 -0.69 4.21
C ALA A 59 5.69 -0.26 5.28
N VAL A 60 6.74 0.43 4.85
CA VAL A 60 7.66 1.14 5.75
C VAL A 60 7.56 2.63 5.42
N LEU A 61 7.12 3.44 6.38
CA LEU A 61 7.13 4.90 6.29
C LEU A 61 8.44 5.42 6.88
N ARG A 62 9.04 6.42 6.23
CA ARG A 62 10.23 7.12 6.70
C ARG A 62 9.99 8.62 6.68
N ARG A 63 10.38 9.32 7.76
CA ARG A 63 10.43 10.79 7.80
C ARG A 63 11.59 11.28 6.92
N VAL A 64 11.29 12.18 6.00
CA VAL A 64 12.27 12.85 5.15
C VAL A 64 12.06 14.35 5.18
N GLN A 65 13.12 15.11 4.90
CA GLN A 65 13.01 16.54 4.65
C GLN A 65 12.53 16.74 3.22
N ALA A 66 11.40 17.43 3.05
CA ALA A 66 10.87 17.81 1.75
C ALA A 66 11.68 18.99 1.17
N GLU A 67 11.54 19.25 -0.14
CA GLU A 67 12.24 20.35 -0.83
C GLU A 67 11.91 21.74 -0.27
N GLY A 68 10.84 21.87 0.52
CA GLY A 68 10.46 23.08 1.26
C GLY A 68 10.94 23.16 2.72
N GLY A 69 11.78 22.22 3.17
CA GLY A 69 12.30 22.19 4.56
C GLY A 69 11.31 21.65 5.61
N GLU A 70 10.12 21.23 5.19
CA GLU A 70 9.16 20.57 6.06
C GLU A 70 9.44 19.07 6.17
N GLU A 71 9.17 18.50 7.33
CA GLU A 71 9.24 17.05 7.53
C GLU A 71 7.99 16.38 6.95
N ALA A 72 8.20 15.35 6.13
CA ALA A 72 7.14 14.57 5.50
C ALA A 72 7.37 13.07 5.65
N TRP A 73 6.29 12.32 5.79
CA TRP A 73 6.32 10.86 5.71
C TRP A 73 6.28 10.41 4.25
N LYS A 74 7.22 9.55 3.87
CA LYS A 74 7.22 8.87 2.57
C LYS A 74 7.30 7.36 2.74
N LEU A 75 6.72 6.63 1.78
CA LEU A 75 6.91 5.18 1.70
C LEU A 75 8.35 4.87 1.28
N ALA A 76 9.13 4.31 2.18
CA ALA A 76 10.44 3.73 1.89
C ALA A 76 10.29 2.33 1.26
N GLU A 77 9.30 1.56 1.72
CA GLU A 77 8.94 0.26 1.14
C GLU A 77 7.42 0.11 1.04
N TYR A 78 6.96 -0.57 0.00
CA TYR A 78 5.55 -0.92 -0.18
C TYR A 78 5.40 -2.24 -0.95
N ARG A 79 4.77 -3.23 -0.33
CA ARG A 79 4.52 -4.57 -0.90
C ARG A 79 3.04 -4.89 -0.81
N VAL A 80 2.51 -5.55 -1.84
CA VAL A 80 1.09 -5.90 -1.95
C VAL A 80 0.93 -7.40 -2.18
N TYR A 81 0.17 -8.03 -1.29
CA TYR A 81 -0.23 -9.42 -1.34
C TYR A 81 -1.72 -9.49 -1.69
N LEU A 82 -2.05 -10.21 -2.75
CA LEU A 82 -3.44 -10.45 -3.17
C LEU A 82 -3.77 -11.89 -2.85
N LEU A 83 -4.90 -12.12 -2.16
CA LEU A 83 -5.46 -13.46 -2.05
C LEU A 83 -6.10 -13.83 -3.38
N LYS A 84 -5.76 -15.01 -3.90
CA LYS A 84 -6.36 -15.62 -5.09
C LYS A 84 -7.51 -16.52 -4.68
#